data_AF-A0A847UCZ2-F1
#
_entry.id   AF-A0A847UCZ2-F1
#
_cell.length_a   1.000
_cell.length_b   1.000
_cell.length_c   1.000
_cell.angle_alpha   90.00
_cell.angle_beta   90.00
_cell.angle_gamma   90.00
#
_symmetry.space_group_name_H-M   'P 1'
#
loop_
_entity.id
_entity.type
_entity.pdbx_description
1 polymer ?
#
loop_
_entity_poly.entity_id
_entity_poly.type
_entity_poly.pdbx_seq_one_letter_code
_entity_poly.pdbx_strand_id
1 'polypeptide(L)'
;MMDKLNEIRQLKQEVANPHESERIRATARVLVEMEQRPRQSYMEVVDSAGIEPETTPVDVEERVDELCDVIAAKAPGGPSMVEAWLRNRLPEEFDEDTPESLKAYAQMDHSEWEGQIGRWADLIRNEHDGLEGYEDRELANEHIENYWGVSIDRFEEVVVGLDTERAMNDLLTQPTDETADAIKSLSEVVA
;
A
#
# COMPACT_ATOMS: atom_id res chain seq x y z
N MET A 1 14.21 -38.78 3.30
CA MET A 1 14.66 -37.89 2.19
C MET A 1 13.51 -37.65 1.20
N MET A 2 12.74 -38.67 0.81
CA MET A 2 11.50 -38.50 0.03
C MET A 2 10.43 -37.66 0.75
N ASP A 3 10.23 -37.84 2.06
CA ASP A 3 9.20 -37.08 2.79
C ASP A 3 9.45 -35.57 2.78
N LYS A 4 10.69 -35.14 3.03
CA LYS A 4 11.10 -33.72 2.93
C LYS A 4 10.91 -33.14 1.52
N LEU A 5 11.12 -33.94 0.47
CA LEU A 5 10.90 -33.50 -0.91
C LEU A 5 9.42 -33.31 -1.22
N ASN A 6 8.55 -34.17 -0.67
CA ASN A 6 7.11 -34.04 -0.80
C ASN A 6 6.58 -32.84 -0.02
N GLU A 7 7.08 -32.62 1.21
CA GLU A 7 6.76 -31.42 2.01
C GLU A 7 7.16 -30.13 1.28
N ILE A 8 8.36 -30.07 0.70
CA ILE A 8 8.81 -28.90 -0.06
C ILE A 8 7.94 -28.66 -1.29
N ARG A 9 7.51 -29.71 -2.00
CA ARG A 9 6.60 -29.57 -3.16
C ARG A 9 5.23 -29.06 -2.74
N GLN A 10 4.69 -29.60 -1.66
CA GLN A 10 3.40 -29.16 -1.12
C GLN A 10 3.46 -27.70 -0.65
N LEU A 11 4.52 -27.31 0.06
CA LEU A 11 4.80 -25.91 0.42
C LEU A 11 4.86 -25.00 -0.81
N LYS A 12 5.58 -25.40 -1.87
CA LYS A 12 5.66 -24.62 -3.11
C LYS A 12 4.30 -24.44 -3.78
N GLN A 13 3.48 -25.49 -3.78
CA GLN A 13 2.14 -25.44 -4.36
C GLN A 13 1.22 -24.53 -3.57
N GLU A 14 1.28 -24.57 -2.24
CA GLU A 14 0.49 -23.69 -1.38
C GLU A 14 0.93 -22.22 -1.52
N VAL A 15 2.23 -21.94 -1.59
CA VAL A 15 2.75 -20.57 -1.79
C VAL A 15 2.41 -20.02 -3.18
N ALA A 16 2.17 -20.88 -4.17
CA ALA A 16 1.74 -20.45 -5.50
C ALA A 16 0.29 -19.91 -5.49
N ASN A 17 -0.54 -20.30 -4.52
CA ASN A 17 -1.86 -19.72 -4.32
C ASN A 17 -2.17 -19.55 -2.81
N PRO A 18 -1.59 -18.52 -2.16
CA PRO A 18 -1.72 -18.31 -0.72
C PRO A 18 -3.16 -18.17 -0.25
N HIS A 19 -4.00 -17.54 -1.08
CA HIS A 19 -5.42 -17.31 -0.82
C HIS A 19 -6.26 -18.58 -0.76
N GLU A 20 -5.84 -19.65 -1.44
CA GLU A 20 -6.53 -20.96 -1.40
C GLU A 20 -5.91 -21.93 -0.38
N SER A 21 -4.77 -21.58 0.21
CA SER A 21 -4.10 -22.44 1.19
C SER A 21 -4.66 -22.21 2.59
N GLU A 22 -5.45 -23.18 3.09
CA GLU A 22 -5.95 -23.17 4.47
C GLU A 22 -4.83 -22.98 5.50
N ARG A 23 -3.66 -23.60 5.27
CA ARG A 23 -2.51 -23.47 6.17
C ARG A 23 -1.93 -22.06 6.17
N ILE A 24 -1.80 -21.43 5.01
CA ILE A 24 -1.27 -20.07 4.91
C ILE A 24 -2.26 -19.08 5.53
N ARG A 25 -3.54 -19.16 5.18
CA ARG A 25 -4.60 -18.32 5.79
C ARG A 25 -4.67 -18.49 7.30
N ALA A 26 -4.58 -19.73 7.80
CA ALA A 26 -4.57 -19.98 9.25
C ALA A 26 -3.34 -19.34 9.93
N THR A 27 -2.18 -19.38 9.28
CA THR A 27 -0.96 -18.74 9.80
C THR A 27 -1.08 -17.22 9.76
N ALA A 28 -1.61 -16.65 8.68
CA ALA A 28 -1.88 -15.22 8.56
C ALA A 28 -2.84 -14.76 9.67
N ARG A 29 -3.92 -15.51 9.92
CA ARG A 29 -4.89 -15.20 10.99
C ARG A 29 -4.24 -15.11 12.37
N VAL A 30 -3.27 -15.98 12.68
CA VAL A 30 -2.51 -15.90 13.94
C VAL A 30 -1.75 -14.58 14.05
N LEU A 31 -1.16 -14.09 12.94
CA LEU A 31 -0.49 -12.79 12.93
C LEU A 31 -1.49 -11.65 13.13
N VAL A 32 -2.63 -11.69 12.43
CA VAL A 32 -3.70 -10.69 12.60
C VAL A 32 -4.20 -10.65 14.04
N GLU A 33 -4.40 -11.80 14.69
CA GLU A 33 -4.78 -11.85 16.10
C GLU A 33 -3.71 -11.24 17.02
N MET A 34 -2.42 -11.36 16.67
CA MET A 34 -1.34 -10.71 17.41
C MET A 34 -1.34 -9.18 17.23
N GLU A 35 -1.63 -8.70 16.02
CA GLU A 35 -1.78 -7.27 15.70
C GLU A 35 -3.02 -6.67 16.40
N GLN A 36 -4.11 -7.43 16.47
CA GLN A 36 -5.41 -6.94 16.97
C GLN A 36 -5.45 -6.79 18.50
N ARG A 37 -4.69 -7.60 19.26
CA ARG A 37 -4.73 -7.57 20.74
C ARG A 37 -4.33 -6.22 21.34
N PRO A 38 -3.16 -5.62 20.98
CA PRO A 38 -2.81 -4.29 21.46
C PRO A 38 -3.85 -3.24 21.05
N ARG A 39 -4.37 -3.32 19.83
CA ARG A 39 -5.35 -2.39 19.29
C ARG A 39 -6.68 -2.46 20.04
N GLN A 40 -7.20 -3.65 20.33
CA GLN A 40 -8.38 -3.83 21.17
C GLN A 40 -8.18 -3.24 22.57
N SER A 41 -7.00 -3.47 23.16
CA SER A 41 -6.68 -2.91 24.48
C SER A 41 -6.67 -1.37 24.46
N TYR A 42 -6.12 -0.77 23.39
CA TYR A 42 -6.19 0.67 23.17
C TYR A 42 -7.64 1.17 23.07
N MET A 43 -8.46 0.50 22.25
CA MET A 43 -9.87 0.86 22.05
C MET A 43 -10.68 0.82 23.35
N GLU A 44 -10.47 -0.21 24.19
CA GLU A 44 -11.11 -0.31 25.51
C GLU A 44 -10.71 0.86 26.43
N VAL A 45 -9.45 1.27 26.41
CA VAL A 45 -8.96 2.39 27.23
C VAL A 45 -9.59 3.70 26.78
N VAL A 46 -9.56 4.03 25.49
CA VAL A 46 -10.11 5.30 24.99
C VAL A 46 -11.64 5.37 25.17
N ASP A 47 -12.36 4.28 24.94
CA ASP A 47 -13.80 4.19 25.22
C ASP A 47 -14.10 4.44 26.70
N SER A 48 -13.34 3.79 27.60
CA SER A 48 -13.50 3.99 29.05
C SER A 48 -13.19 5.42 29.51
N ALA A 49 -12.32 6.13 28.79
CA ALA A 49 -11.94 7.50 29.04
C ALA A 49 -12.86 8.52 28.37
N GLY A 50 -13.77 8.08 27.48
CA GLY A 50 -14.61 8.96 26.66
C GLY A 50 -13.81 9.79 25.65
N ILE A 51 -12.69 9.24 25.17
CA ILE A 51 -11.80 9.85 24.16
C ILE A 51 -12.11 9.23 22.79
N GLU A 52 -12.16 10.05 21.75
CA GLU A 52 -12.32 9.55 20.38
C GLU A 52 -11.08 8.74 19.97
N PRO A 53 -11.23 7.51 19.47
CA PRO A 53 -10.11 6.70 19.03
C PRO A 53 -9.43 7.30 17.78
N GLU A 54 -8.10 7.27 17.76
CA GLU A 54 -7.27 7.68 16.61
C GLU A 54 -7.01 6.53 15.63
N THR A 55 -7.48 5.32 15.92
CA THR A 55 -7.39 4.16 15.05
C THR A 55 -8.67 3.33 15.12
N THR A 56 -8.93 2.50 14.11
CA THR A 56 -10.13 1.67 14.00
C THR A 56 -9.81 0.19 14.16
N PRO A 57 -10.78 -0.66 14.56
CA PRO A 57 -10.59 -2.11 14.55
C PRO A 57 -10.18 -2.63 13.17
N VAL A 58 -9.22 -3.55 13.13
CA VAL A 58 -8.80 -4.24 11.90
C VAL A 58 -9.88 -5.25 11.49
N ASP A 59 -10.29 -5.24 10.22
CA ASP A 59 -11.04 -6.34 9.62
C ASP A 59 -10.11 -7.55 9.45
N VAL A 60 -10.45 -8.64 10.13
CA VAL A 60 -9.59 -9.81 10.22
C VAL A 60 -9.46 -10.52 8.87
N GLU A 61 -10.53 -10.64 8.09
CA GLU A 61 -10.45 -11.36 6.81
C GLU A 61 -9.74 -10.51 5.77
N GLU A 62 -10.00 -9.21 5.72
CA GLU A 62 -9.28 -8.27 4.85
C GLU A 62 -7.79 -8.29 5.15
N ARG A 63 -7.40 -8.20 6.43
CA ARG A 63 -5.99 -8.25 6.84
C ARG A 63 -5.33 -9.61 6.54
N VAL A 64 -6.07 -10.71 6.63
CA VAL A 64 -5.58 -12.03 6.20
C VAL A 64 -5.32 -12.04 4.69
N ASP A 65 -6.22 -11.47 3.90
CA ASP A 65 -6.08 -11.37 2.44
C ASP A 65 -4.88 -10.50 2.05
N GLU A 66 -4.66 -9.37 2.74
CA GLU A 66 -3.46 -8.53 2.58
C GLU A 66 -2.16 -9.31 2.86
N LEU A 67 -2.10 -10.08 3.94
CA LEU A 67 -0.93 -10.91 4.27
C LEU A 67 -0.73 -12.03 3.24
N CYS A 68 -1.81 -12.60 2.71
CA CYS A 68 -1.76 -13.54 1.59
C CYS A 68 -1.21 -12.88 0.31
N ASP A 69 -1.53 -11.62 0.04
CA ASP A 69 -0.97 -10.84 -1.06
C ASP A 69 0.53 -10.59 -0.91
N VAL A 70 1.02 -10.31 0.32
CA VAL A 70 2.46 -10.22 0.60
C VAL A 70 3.18 -11.53 0.29
N ILE A 71 2.60 -12.67 0.69
CA ILE A 71 3.15 -13.99 0.41
C ILE A 71 3.13 -14.28 -1.09
N ALA A 72 2.04 -13.94 -1.78
CA ALA A 72 1.91 -14.09 -3.22
C ALA A 72 2.97 -13.25 -3.95
N ALA A 73 3.25 -12.03 -3.47
CA ALA A 73 4.25 -11.15 -4.04
C ALA A 73 5.71 -11.65 -3.89
N LYS A 74 5.96 -12.61 -2.97
CA LYS A 74 7.25 -13.31 -2.85
C LYS A 74 7.28 -14.62 -3.64
N ALA A 75 6.13 -15.12 -4.10
CA ALA A 75 6.04 -16.36 -4.85
C ALA A 75 6.56 -16.17 -6.29
N PRO A 76 7.31 -17.14 -6.86
CA PRO A 76 7.70 -17.08 -8.26
C PRO A 76 6.48 -16.99 -9.19
N GLY A 77 6.41 -15.94 -10.01
CA GLY A 77 5.29 -15.70 -10.93
C GLY A 77 4.05 -15.07 -10.30
N GLY A 78 4.11 -14.70 -9.02
CA GLY A 78 3.10 -13.87 -8.37
C GLY A 78 3.21 -12.38 -8.75
N PRO A 79 2.32 -11.52 -8.22
CA PRO A 79 2.41 -10.07 -8.41
C PRO A 79 3.73 -9.52 -7.84
N SER A 80 4.09 -8.29 -8.19
CA SER A 80 5.16 -7.55 -7.50
C SER A 80 4.70 -7.07 -6.12
N MET A 81 5.64 -6.77 -5.24
CA MET A 81 5.33 -6.19 -3.93
C MET A 81 4.65 -4.82 -4.06
N VAL A 82 5.03 -4.05 -5.08
CA VAL A 82 4.42 -2.76 -5.40
C VAL A 82 2.95 -2.93 -5.80
N GLU A 83 2.62 -3.96 -6.60
CA GLU A 83 1.22 -4.27 -6.92
C GLU A 83 0.42 -4.66 -5.68
N ALA A 84 1.00 -5.47 -4.79
CA ALA A 84 0.36 -5.81 -3.52
C ALA A 84 0.12 -4.56 -2.65
N TRP A 85 1.06 -3.61 -2.63
CA TRP A 85 0.91 -2.36 -1.89
C TRP A 85 -0.17 -1.48 -2.52
N LEU A 86 -0.13 -1.23 -3.83
CA LEU A 86 -1.12 -0.40 -4.51
C LEU A 86 -2.54 -0.93 -4.35
N ARG A 87 -2.73 -2.24 -4.26
CA ARG A 87 -4.05 -2.83 -4.01
C ARG A 87 -4.56 -2.58 -2.59
N ASN A 88 -3.69 -2.67 -1.60
CA ASN A 88 -4.08 -2.77 -0.19
C ASN A 88 -3.82 -1.47 0.61
N ARG A 89 -3.06 -0.53 0.04
CA ARG A 89 -2.49 0.63 0.74
C ARG A 89 -2.49 1.91 -0.06
N LEU A 90 -3.06 1.92 -1.28
CA LEU A 90 -3.25 3.17 -2.00
C LEU A 90 -4.14 4.10 -1.16
N PRO A 91 -3.70 5.34 -0.88
CA PRO A 91 -4.49 6.27 -0.08
C PRO A 91 -5.84 6.59 -0.73
N GLU A 92 -6.88 6.73 0.09
CA GLU A 92 -8.26 6.96 -0.37
C GLU A 92 -8.43 8.28 -1.14
N GLU A 93 -7.49 9.23 -1.04
CA GLU A 93 -7.54 10.48 -1.81
C GLU A 93 -7.29 10.34 -3.32
N PHE A 94 -6.90 9.15 -3.80
CA PHE A 94 -6.69 8.91 -5.23
C PHE A 94 -8.03 8.61 -5.93
N ASP A 95 -8.44 9.49 -6.85
CA ASP A 95 -9.77 9.46 -7.49
C ASP A 95 -9.99 8.26 -8.46
N GLU A 96 -8.93 7.67 -9.02
CA GLU A 96 -9.02 6.59 -10.01
C GLU A 96 -8.52 5.22 -9.51
N ASP A 97 -9.45 4.26 -9.48
CA ASP A 97 -9.28 2.87 -9.04
C ASP A 97 -8.62 1.96 -10.10
N THR A 98 -7.32 2.08 -10.37
CA THR A 98 -6.58 0.89 -10.83
C THR A 98 -5.13 0.87 -10.33
N PRO A 99 -4.81 0.02 -9.34
CA PRO A 99 -3.43 -0.33 -8.98
C PRO A 99 -2.55 -0.67 -10.20
N GLU A 100 -3.15 -1.25 -11.24
CA GLU A 100 -2.47 -1.62 -12.48
C GLU A 100 -1.97 -0.41 -13.29
N SER A 101 -2.71 0.71 -13.29
CA SER A 101 -2.28 1.93 -14.00
C SER A 101 -1.12 2.62 -13.27
N LEU A 102 -1.17 2.64 -11.93
CA LEU A 102 -0.16 3.24 -11.07
C LEU A 102 1.16 2.46 -11.05
N LYS A 103 1.08 1.13 -11.21
CA LYS A 103 2.25 0.25 -11.26
C LYS A 103 3.30 0.72 -12.27
N ALA A 104 2.87 1.17 -13.45
CA ALA A 104 3.80 1.59 -14.49
C ALA A 104 4.67 2.77 -14.03
N TYR A 105 4.08 3.72 -13.32
CA TYR A 105 4.79 4.89 -12.78
C TYR A 105 5.68 4.54 -11.60
N ALA A 106 5.23 3.64 -10.72
CA ALA A 106 6.03 3.16 -9.58
C ALA A 106 7.26 2.34 -10.00
N GLN A 107 7.32 1.89 -11.26
CA GLN A 107 8.45 1.16 -11.83
C GLN A 107 9.36 2.05 -12.69
N MET A 108 8.98 3.30 -12.93
CA MET A 108 9.81 4.23 -13.70
C MET A 108 11.05 4.61 -12.90
N ASP A 109 12.19 4.63 -13.58
CA ASP A 109 13.34 5.34 -13.05
C ASP A 109 13.16 6.87 -13.15
N HIS A 110 14.05 7.61 -12.51
CA HIS A 110 13.98 9.06 -12.47
C HIS A 110 13.95 9.70 -13.87
N SER A 111 14.70 9.16 -14.84
CA SER A 111 14.75 9.71 -16.20
C SER A 111 13.50 9.38 -17.02
N GLU A 112 12.93 8.19 -16.82
CA GLU A 112 11.66 7.80 -17.42
C GLU A 112 10.51 8.67 -16.92
N TRP A 113 10.52 8.97 -15.61
CA TRP A 113 9.57 9.86 -14.95
C TRP A 113 9.68 11.31 -15.44
N GLU A 114 10.89 11.88 -15.48
CA GLU A 114 11.11 13.22 -16.06
C GLU A 114 10.63 13.30 -17.52
N GLY A 115 10.88 12.23 -18.30
CA GLY A 115 10.36 12.12 -19.65
C GLY A 115 8.83 12.03 -19.71
N GLN A 116 8.18 11.42 -18.72
CA GLN A 116 6.72 11.34 -18.63
C GLN A 116 6.10 12.71 -18.34
N ILE A 117 6.70 13.50 -17.45
CA ILE A 117 6.30 14.89 -17.17
C ILE A 117 6.29 15.70 -18.48
N GLY A 118 7.37 15.63 -19.25
CA GLY A 118 7.45 16.32 -20.55
C GLY A 118 6.38 15.86 -21.54
N ARG A 119 6.08 14.55 -21.60
CA ARG A 119 5.01 14.02 -22.46
C ARG A 119 3.63 14.56 -22.10
N TRP A 120 3.31 14.68 -20.82
CA TRP A 120 2.04 15.27 -20.37
C TRP A 120 1.97 16.77 -20.65
N ALA A 121 3.07 17.49 -20.42
CA ALA A 121 3.15 18.91 -20.76
C ALA A 121 2.93 19.15 -22.26
N ASP A 122 3.58 18.35 -23.12
CA ASP A 122 3.39 18.42 -24.56
C ASP A 122 1.96 18.08 -24.98
N LEU A 123 1.34 17.08 -24.34
CA LEU A 123 -0.07 16.73 -24.59
C LEU A 123 -0.97 17.93 -24.34
N ILE A 124 -0.87 18.55 -23.16
CA ILE A 124 -1.71 19.69 -22.76
C ILE A 124 -1.46 20.90 -23.68
N ARG A 125 -0.21 21.20 -24.02
CA ARG A 125 0.12 22.30 -24.95
C ARG A 125 -0.44 22.09 -26.35
N ASN A 126 -0.55 20.85 -26.79
CA ASN A 126 -1.16 20.53 -28.10
C ASN A 126 -2.70 20.65 -28.06
N GLU A 127 -3.32 20.52 -26.90
CA GLU A 127 -4.76 20.59 -26.71
C GLU A 127 -5.27 22.02 -26.42
N HIS A 128 -4.40 22.90 -25.90
CA HIS A 128 -4.76 24.24 -25.44
C HIS A 128 -3.81 25.33 -25.94
N ASP A 129 -4.40 26.40 -26.50
CA ASP A 129 -3.66 27.61 -26.89
C ASP A 129 -3.30 28.49 -25.67
N GLY A 130 -2.24 29.29 -25.79
CA GLY A 130 -1.91 30.35 -24.81
C GLY A 130 -1.15 29.89 -23.56
N LEU A 131 -0.62 28.67 -23.57
CA LEU A 131 0.21 28.11 -22.49
C LEU A 131 1.71 28.45 -22.63
N GLU A 132 2.03 29.47 -23.41
CA GLU A 132 3.40 29.96 -23.60
C GLU A 132 3.93 30.52 -22.27
N GLY A 133 5.00 29.90 -21.75
CA GLY A 133 5.64 30.30 -20.50
C GLY A 133 5.24 29.52 -19.25
N TYR A 134 4.34 28.54 -19.36
CA TYR A 134 4.09 27.55 -18.29
C TYR A 134 5.17 26.47 -18.30
N GLU A 135 5.65 26.10 -17.12
CA GLU A 135 6.66 25.06 -16.94
C GLU A 135 6.05 23.67 -17.13
N ASP A 136 6.84 22.70 -17.63
CA ASP A 136 6.37 21.33 -17.87
C ASP A 136 5.77 20.70 -16.62
N ARG A 137 6.37 20.98 -15.45
CA ARG A 137 5.91 20.44 -14.17
C ARG A 137 4.53 20.98 -13.77
N GLU A 138 4.23 22.24 -14.07
CA GLU A 138 2.92 22.84 -13.75
C GLU A 138 1.82 22.20 -14.61
N LEU A 139 2.10 21.99 -15.89
CA LEU A 139 1.17 21.34 -16.82
C LEU A 139 0.99 19.86 -16.46
N ALA A 140 2.07 19.15 -16.13
CA ALA A 140 1.98 17.78 -15.65
C ALA A 140 1.22 17.68 -14.32
N ASN A 141 1.36 18.67 -13.41
CA ASN A 141 0.57 18.72 -12.19
C ASN A 141 -0.92 18.84 -12.50
N GLU A 142 -1.32 19.70 -13.43
CA GLU A 142 -2.71 19.79 -13.88
C GLU A 142 -3.21 18.45 -14.44
N HIS A 143 -2.39 17.73 -15.22
CA HIS A 143 -2.75 16.38 -15.68
C HIS A 143 -3.01 15.43 -14.52
N ILE A 144 -2.10 15.40 -13.53
CA ILE A 144 -2.19 14.48 -12.39
C ILE A 144 -3.38 14.83 -11.49
N GLU A 145 -3.59 16.10 -11.18
CA GLU A 145 -4.72 16.56 -10.37
C GLU A 145 -6.05 16.21 -11.03
N ASN A 146 -6.15 16.35 -12.35
CA ASN A 146 -7.37 16.02 -13.09
C ASN A 146 -7.65 14.51 -13.16
N TYR A 147 -6.60 13.68 -13.18
CA TYR A 147 -6.74 12.24 -13.40
C TYR A 147 -6.78 11.43 -12.10
N TRP A 148 -5.94 11.78 -11.12
CA TRP A 148 -5.81 11.06 -9.85
C TRP A 148 -6.26 11.88 -8.63
N GLY A 149 -6.68 13.13 -8.79
CA GLY A 149 -7.19 13.95 -7.67
C GLY A 149 -6.11 14.47 -6.71
N VAL A 150 -4.83 14.22 -7.00
CA VAL A 150 -3.69 14.56 -6.13
C VAL A 150 -2.68 15.45 -6.84
N SER A 151 -1.86 16.19 -6.08
CA SER A 151 -0.76 16.96 -6.66
C SER A 151 0.37 16.06 -7.17
N ILE A 152 1.19 16.57 -8.08
CA ILE A 152 2.39 15.88 -8.58
C ILE A 152 3.35 15.50 -7.45
N ASP A 153 3.51 16.37 -6.44
CA ASP A 153 4.39 16.09 -5.30
C ASP A 153 3.86 14.90 -4.49
N ARG A 154 2.54 14.83 -4.28
CA ARG A 154 1.89 13.71 -3.58
C ARG A 154 1.97 12.42 -4.40
N PHE A 155 1.75 12.52 -5.71
CA PHE A 155 1.89 11.39 -6.63
C PHE A 155 3.32 10.84 -6.65
N GLU A 156 4.31 11.72 -6.69
CA GLU A 156 5.72 11.35 -6.63
C GLU A 156 6.08 10.69 -5.30
N GLU A 157 5.60 11.21 -4.18
CA GLU A 157 5.84 10.64 -2.86
C GLU A 157 5.26 9.23 -2.70
N VAL A 158 4.03 9.02 -3.18
CA VAL A 158 3.23 7.82 -2.93
C VAL A 158 3.49 6.75 -3.98
N VAL A 159 3.60 7.12 -5.25
CA VAL A 159 3.64 6.18 -6.38
C VAL A 159 5.05 6.07 -6.92
N VAL A 160 5.67 7.18 -7.36
CA VAL A 160 6.98 7.15 -8.03
C VAL A 160 8.12 6.81 -7.07
N GLY A 161 8.05 7.31 -5.84
CA GLY A 161 9.00 7.04 -4.76
C GLY A 161 8.76 5.72 -4.03
N LEU A 162 7.81 4.90 -4.49
CA LEU A 162 7.51 3.62 -3.88
C LEU A 162 8.51 2.56 -4.36
N ASP A 163 9.28 2.02 -3.42
CA ASP A 163 10.14 0.88 -3.67
C ASP A 163 9.63 -0.40 -2.99
N THR A 164 10.25 -1.53 -3.35
CA THR A 164 9.86 -2.85 -2.83
C THR A 164 10.09 -3.01 -1.32
N GLU A 165 11.10 -2.32 -0.76
CA GLU A 165 11.42 -2.42 0.66
C GLU A 165 10.39 -1.65 1.49
N ARG A 166 10.11 -0.41 1.11
CA ARG A 166 9.03 0.42 1.67
C ARG A 166 7.69 -0.29 1.56
N ALA A 167 7.33 -0.76 0.36
CA ALA A 167 6.07 -1.49 0.13
C ALA A 167 5.92 -2.71 1.07
N MET A 168 6.98 -3.50 1.24
CA MET A 168 6.96 -4.66 2.11
C MET A 168 6.85 -4.27 3.59
N ASN A 169 7.58 -3.24 4.03
CA ASN A 169 7.54 -2.78 5.42
C ASN A 169 6.13 -2.26 5.75
N ASP A 170 5.58 -1.37 4.93
CA ASP A 170 4.25 -0.79 5.13
C ASP A 170 3.17 -1.88 5.22
N LEU A 171 3.19 -2.86 4.29
CA LEU A 171 2.23 -3.97 4.30
C LEU A 171 2.35 -4.85 5.56
N LEU A 172 3.53 -4.96 6.17
CA LEU A 172 3.75 -5.82 7.34
C LEU A 172 3.55 -5.10 8.66
N THR A 173 3.89 -3.82 8.78
CA THR A 173 4.00 -3.14 10.08
C THR A 173 2.91 -2.13 10.35
N GLN A 174 2.29 -1.55 9.32
CA GLN A 174 1.42 -0.38 9.48
C GLN A 174 0.32 -0.54 10.53
N PRO A 175 -0.47 -1.64 10.61
CA PRO A 175 -1.48 -1.76 11.66
C PRO A 175 -0.90 -1.71 13.08
N THR A 176 0.31 -2.24 13.25
CA THR A 176 1.04 -2.19 14.53
C THR A 176 1.59 -0.79 14.80
N ASP A 177 2.14 -0.12 13.77
CA ASP A 177 2.69 1.24 13.88
C ASP A 177 1.59 2.26 14.20
N GLU A 178 0.45 2.21 13.51
CA GLU A 178 -0.73 3.03 13.81
C GLU A 178 -1.21 2.85 15.25
N THR A 179 -1.20 1.61 15.74
CA THR A 179 -1.59 1.32 17.12
C THR A 179 -0.57 1.88 18.12
N ALA A 180 0.72 1.78 17.81
CA ALA A 180 1.79 2.31 18.64
C ALA A 180 1.75 3.85 18.70
N ASP A 181 1.52 4.50 17.57
CA ASP A 181 1.38 5.95 17.48
C ASP A 181 0.14 6.44 18.23
N ALA A 182 -1.00 5.75 18.10
CA ALA A 182 -2.21 6.08 18.85
C ALA A 182 -2.02 5.93 20.37
N ILE A 183 -1.31 4.89 20.82
CA ILE A 183 -0.95 4.71 22.24
C ILE A 183 -0.03 5.84 22.71
N LYS A 184 0.94 6.25 21.90
CA LYS A 184 1.86 7.34 22.22
C LYS A 184 1.11 8.67 22.34
N SER A 185 0.25 8.99 21.38
CA SER A 185 -0.61 10.19 21.41
C SER A 185 -1.44 10.22 22.70
N LEU A 186 -2.12 9.11 23.02
CA LEU A 186 -2.89 8.98 24.26
C LEU A 186 -2.04 9.22 25.51
N SER A 187 -0.80 8.72 25.54
CA SER A 187 0.11 8.92 26.68
C SER A 187 0.52 10.37 26.87
N GLU A 188 0.61 11.15 25.78
CA GLU A 188 0.92 12.57 25.82
C GLU A 188 -0.29 13.39 26.27
N VAL A 189 -1.52 12.96 25.95
CA VAL A 189 -2.76 13.62 26.38
C VAL A 189 -3.05 13.43 27.88
N VAL A 190 -2.68 12.28 28.44
CA VAL A 190 -3.01 11.90 29.82
C VAL A 190 -1.91 12.28 30.83
N ALA A 191 -0.70 12.64 30.36
CA ALA A 191 0.43 13.11 31.18
C ALA A 191 0.26 14.55 31.68
#